data_AF-A0A662GYP1-F1
#
_entry.id   AF-A0A662GYP1-F1
#
_cell.length_a   1.000
_cell.length_b   1.000
_cell.length_c   1.000
_cell.angle_alpha   90.00
_cell.angle_beta   90.00
_cell.angle_gamma   90.00
#
_symmetry.space_group_name_H-M   'P 1'
#
loop_
_entity.id
_entity.type
_entity.pdbx_description
1 polymer ?
#
loop_
_entity_poly.entity_id
_entity_poly.type
_entity_poly.pdbx_seq_one_letter_code
_entity_poly.pdbx_strand_id
1 'polypeptide(L)'
;MHLRGARRLVIKASFAPRISDVVYDDRMRPVGRVYDVFGPVDSPYVSVLLNPELGEREAEALVGRYFFVKSPFRRRAKGRRG
;
A
#
# COMPACT_ATOMS: atom_id res chain seq x y z
N MET A 1 11.65 -23.57 -14.40
CA MET A 1 10.76 -22.75 -13.54
C MET A 1 11.65 -21.80 -12.72
N HIS A 2 11.65 -20.50 -13.04
CA HIS A 2 12.44 -19.50 -12.30
C HIS A 2 11.49 -18.76 -11.34
N LEU A 3 11.68 -18.94 -10.04
CA LEU A 3 10.98 -18.16 -9.02
C LEU A 3 11.75 -16.86 -8.81
N ARG A 4 11.36 -15.76 -9.44
CA ARG A 4 11.77 -14.44 -8.97
C ARG A 4 11.08 -14.21 -7.62
N GLY A 5 11.86 -14.07 -6.56
CA GLY A 5 11.32 -13.82 -5.21
C GLY A 5 10.40 -12.60 -5.21
N ALA A 6 9.24 -12.73 -4.56
CA ALA A 6 8.31 -11.62 -4.37
C ALA A 6 8.99 -10.50 -3.56
N ARG A 7 9.17 -9.32 -4.16
CA ARG A 7 9.72 -8.14 -3.47
C ARG A 7 8.64 -7.47 -2.65
N ARG A 8 8.97 -7.15 -1.40
CA ARG A 8 8.07 -6.50 -0.46
C ARG A 8 8.64 -5.15 -0.03
N LEU A 9 7.79 -4.14 -0.01
CA LEU A 9 8.09 -2.82 0.53
C LEU A 9 7.34 -2.65 1.85
N VAL A 10 8.03 -2.23 2.91
CA VAL A 10 7.41 -1.97 4.22
C VAL A 10 7.25 -0.48 4.41
N ILE A 11 6.03 -0.04 4.71
CA ILE A 11 5.66 1.38 4.85
C ILE A 11 5.04 1.60 6.23
N LYS A 12 5.45 2.65 6.94
CA LYS A 12 4.71 3.15 8.11
C LYS A 12 3.53 3.98 7.61
N ALA A 13 2.31 3.61 7.99
CA ALA A 13 1.08 4.28 7.59
C ALA A 13 0.43 5.01 8.78
N SER A 14 -0.41 6.00 8.48
CA SER A 14 -1.21 6.74 9.46
C SER A 14 -2.58 6.12 9.73
N PHE A 15 -2.92 5.04 9.01
CA PHE A 15 -4.14 4.25 9.18
C PHE A 15 -3.91 2.85 8.62
N ALA A 16 -4.78 1.90 8.99
CA ALA A 16 -4.76 0.54 8.46
C ALA A 16 -5.51 0.47 7.10
N PRO A 17 -4.81 0.31 5.95
CA PRO A 17 -5.47 0.07 4.66
C PRO A 17 -6.05 -1.34 4.59
N ARG A 18 -6.84 -1.64 3.55
CA ARG A 18 -7.36 -3.00 3.34
C ARG A 18 -6.32 -3.84 2.61
N ILE A 19 -6.27 -5.14 2.95
CA ILE A 19 -5.50 -6.11 2.17
C ILE A 19 -5.98 -6.08 0.71
N SER A 20 -5.05 -6.21 -0.22
CA SER A 20 -5.23 -6.11 -1.68
C SER A 20 -5.51 -4.71 -2.25
N ASP A 21 -5.61 -3.66 -1.41
CA ASP A 21 -5.69 -2.27 -1.90
C ASP A 21 -4.50 -1.98 -2.82
N VAL A 22 -4.76 -1.29 -3.93
CA VAL A 22 -3.71 -0.85 -4.85
C VAL A 22 -2.96 0.32 -4.23
N VAL A 23 -1.65 0.18 -4.18
CA VAL A 23 -0.73 1.21 -3.69
C VAL A 23 -0.20 1.98 -4.90
N TYR A 24 -0.21 3.30 -4.80
CA TYR A 24 0.20 4.23 -5.83
C TYR A 24 1.37 5.09 -5.36
N ASP A 25 2.22 5.51 -6.28
CA ASP A 25 3.22 6.57 -6.04
C ASP A 25 2.59 7.98 -6.10
N ASP A 26 3.42 9.00 -5.96
CA ASP A 26 3.06 10.41 -6.06
C ASP A 26 2.49 10.85 -7.42
N ARG A 27 2.78 10.08 -8.48
CA ARG A 27 2.24 10.28 -9.83
C ARG A 27 0.98 9.45 -10.08
N MET A 28 0.40 8.87 -9.03
CA MET A 28 -0.76 7.97 -9.11
C MET A 28 -0.53 6.74 -10.00
N ARG A 29 0.73 6.32 -10.16
CA ARG A 29 1.10 5.08 -10.87
C ARG A 29 1.00 3.90 -9.91
N PRO A 30 0.35 2.79 -10.28
CA PRO A 30 0.26 1.62 -9.40
C PRO A 30 1.64 0.99 -9.23
N VAL A 31 2.06 0.80 -7.97
CA VAL A 31 3.36 0.19 -7.64
C VAL A 31 3.24 -1.23 -7.08
N GLY A 32 2.07 -1.57 -6.56
CA GLY A 32 1.89 -2.81 -5.83
C GLY A 32 0.52 -2.91 -5.18
N ARG A 33 0.40 -3.91 -4.31
CA ARG A 33 -0.80 -4.14 -3.49
C ARG A 33 -0.44 -4.39 -2.05
N VAL A 34 -1.32 -3.97 -1.14
CA VAL A 34 -1.21 -4.32 0.27
C VAL A 34 -1.27 -5.84 0.42
N TYR A 35 -0.20 -6.43 0.93
CA TYR A 35 -0.10 -7.85 1.23
C TYR A 35 -0.49 -8.13 2.68
N ASP A 36 -0.02 -7.29 3.60
CA ASP A 36 -0.25 -7.45 5.04
C ASP A 36 -0.21 -6.10 5.78
N VAL A 37 -0.87 -6.01 6.93
CA VAL A 37 -0.91 -4.84 7.81
C VAL A 37 -0.71 -5.29 9.26
N PHE A 38 0.33 -4.79 9.92
CA PHE A 38 0.75 -5.26 11.24
C PHE A 38 1.28 -4.11 12.12
N GLY A 39 1.48 -4.37 13.41
CA GLY A 39 2.02 -3.40 14.37
C GLY A 39 0.94 -2.52 15.03
N PRO A 40 1.32 -1.36 15.61
CA PRO A 40 0.43 -0.48 16.37
C PRO A 40 -0.77 0.00 15.53
N VAL A 41 -1.96 -0.01 16.13
CA VAL A 41 -3.21 0.32 15.42
C VAL A 41 -3.28 1.76 14.94
N ASP A 42 -2.61 2.69 15.62
CA ASP A 42 -2.55 4.12 15.30
C ASP A 42 -1.50 4.47 14.25
N SER A 43 -0.51 3.61 14.06
CA SER A 43 0.64 3.84 13.18
C SER A 43 1.19 2.54 12.60
N PRO A 44 0.35 1.77 11.88
CA PRO A 44 0.68 0.42 11.45
C PRO A 44 1.80 0.39 10.41
N TYR A 45 2.45 -0.75 10.31
CA TYR A 45 3.33 -1.10 9.22
C TYR A 45 2.55 -1.88 8.17
N VAL A 46 2.79 -1.56 6.91
CA VAL A 46 2.09 -2.13 5.75
C VAL A 46 3.13 -2.79 4.86
N SER A 47 2.97 -4.10 4.63
CA SER A 47 3.75 -4.84 3.63
C SER A 47 3.06 -4.73 2.28
N VAL A 48 3.78 -4.23 1.28
CA VAL A 48 3.30 -4.05 -0.08
C VAL A 48 4.02 -5.03 -0.99
N LEU A 49 3.27 -5.88 -1.66
CA LEU A 49 3.79 -6.72 -2.74
C LEU A 49 3.97 -5.85 -3.98
N LEU A 50 5.23 -5.62 -4.38
CA LEU A 50 5.55 -4.83 -5.56
C LEU A 50 5.18 -5.58 -6.83
N ASN A 51 4.75 -4.83 -7.85
CA ASN A 51 4.42 -5.47 -9.12
C ASN A 51 5.65 -6.13 -9.77
N PRO A 52 5.49 -7.24 -10.50
CA PRO A 52 6.59 -7.95 -11.15
C PRO A 52 7.35 -7.11 -12.20
N GLU A 53 6.67 -6.18 -12.87
CA GLU A 53 7.22 -5.33 -13.93
C GLU A 53 8.14 -4.22 -13.44
N LEU A 54 8.11 -3.87 -12.14
CA LEU A 54 9.00 -2.86 -11.56
C LEU A 54 10.46 -3.32 -11.65
N GLY A 55 11.36 -2.52 -12.22
CA GLY A 55 12.79 -2.82 -12.21
C GLY A 55 13.37 -2.86 -10.79
N GLU A 56 14.57 -3.42 -10.61
CA GLU A 56 15.27 -3.41 -9.32
C GLU A 56 15.60 -1.97 -8.88
N ARG A 57 16.22 -1.19 -9.77
CA ARG A 57 16.50 0.23 -9.54
C ARG A 57 15.25 1.06 -9.27
N GLU A 58 14.14 0.74 -9.94
CA GLU A 58 12.89 1.45 -9.72
C GLU A 58 12.31 1.11 -8.33
N ALA A 59 12.40 -0.16 -7.91
CA ALA A 59 11.99 -0.59 -6.58
C ALA A 59 12.86 0.03 -5.47
N GLU A 60 14.16 0.17 -5.67
CA GLU A 60 15.05 0.88 -4.73
C GLU A 60 14.69 2.37 -4.62
N ALA A 61 14.36 3.01 -5.76
CA ALA A 61 13.94 4.41 -5.80
C ALA A 61 12.58 4.68 -5.12
N LEU A 62 11.84 3.63 -4.73
CA LEU A 62 10.61 3.75 -3.93
C LEU A 62 10.90 4.03 -2.45
N VAL A 63 12.09 3.71 -1.96
CA VAL A 63 12.45 3.89 -0.55
C VAL A 63 12.46 5.38 -0.19
N GLY A 64 11.84 5.72 0.96
CA GLY A 64 11.75 7.10 1.44
C GLY A 64 10.69 7.96 0.75
N ARG A 65 9.89 7.40 -0.17
CA ARG A 65 8.80 8.13 -0.83
C ARG A 65 7.46 7.93 -0.10
N TYR A 66 6.53 8.84 -0.37
CA TYR A 66 5.14 8.71 0.07
C TYR A 66 4.34 7.86 -0.91
N PHE A 67 3.41 7.09 -0.35
CA PHE A 67 2.52 6.21 -1.08
C PHE A 67 1.07 6.49 -0.73
N PHE A 68 0.19 6.16 -1.67
CA PHE A 68 -1.23 6.45 -1.56
C PHE A 68 -2.03 5.20 -1.86
N VAL A 69 -3.14 5.04 -1.16
CA VAL A 69 -4.19 4.08 -1.53
C VAL A 69 -5.44 4.86 -1.86
N LYS A 70 -6.22 4.39 -2.83
CA LYS A 70 -7.52 4.99 -3.11
C LYS A 70 -8.43 4.76 -1.91
N SER A 71 -8.93 5.85 -1.35
CA SER A 71 -9.82 5.79 -0.21
C SER A 71 -11.08 4.98 -0.52
N PRO A 72 -11.37 3.89 0.21
CA PRO A 72 -12.67 3.23 0.14
C PRO A 72 -13.73 4.02 0.92
N PHE A 73 -13.41 5.17 1.52
CA PHE A 73 -14.38 6.03 2.18
C PHE A 73 -15.32 6.66 1.15
N ARG A 74 -16.32 5.88 0.71
CA ARG A 74 -17.69 6.37 0.92
C ARG A 74 -17.75 6.66 2.41
N ARG A 75 -17.68 7.94 2.78
CA ARG A 75 -18.03 8.41 4.12
C ARG A 75 -19.25 7.59 4.54
N ARG A 76 -19.11 6.78 5.58
CA ARG A 76 -20.25 6.18 6.27
C ARG A 76 -21.13 7.37 6.57
N ALA A 77 -22.21 7.53 5.80
CA ALA A 77 -23.08 8.68 5.91
C ALA A 77 -23.54 8.69 7.36
N LYS A 78 -23.05 9.69 8.09
CA LYS A 78 -23.40 10.00 9.47
C LYS A 78 -24.91 9.80 9.60
N GLY A 79 -25.31 8.90 10.50
CA GLY A 79 -26.68 8.40 10.58
C GLY A 79 -27.71 9.53 10.49
N ARG A 80 -28.59 9.44 9.48
CA ARG A 80 -29.91 10.05 9.56
C ARG A 80 -30.71 9.21 10.56
N ARG A 81 -30.59 9.55 11.85
CA ARG A 81 -31.67 9.33 12.80
C ARG A 81 -32.54 10.59 12.72
N GLY A 82 -33.59 10.48 11.91
CA GLY A 82 -34.80 11.30 12.07
C GLY A 82 -35.77 10.55 12.96
#